data_AF-A0A6Y0W1I2-F1
#
_entry.id   AF-A0A6Y0W1I2-F1
#
_cell.length_a   1.000
_cell.length_b   1.000
_cell.length_c   1.000
_cell.angle_alpha   90.00
_cell.angle_beta   90.00
_cell.angle_gamma   90.00
#
_symmetry.space_group_name_H-M   'P 1'
#
loop_
_entity.id
_entity.type
_entity.pdbx_description
1 polymer ?
#
loop_
_entity_poly.entity_id
_entity_poly.type
_entity_poly.pdbx_seq_one_letter_code
_entity_poly.pdbx_strand_id
1 'polypeptide(L)'
;MIKRTLLLAMLPILAHAEELPAPVKAIEKQGITILKSFEAPGGMKGYLGKYQDMGVTIYLTPDGKHAISGYMYNEKGENLSNALIEKEIYAPAGREMWQKMEKASWILDGKKDAPVVLYVFADPFCPYCKQFWQQAR
;
A
#
# COMPACT_ATOMS: atom_id res chain seq x y z
N MET A 1 35.21 13.30 -52.57
CA MET A 1 34.68 14.13 -51.46
C MET A 1 34.26 13.22 -50.32
N ILE A 2 35.14 12.99 -49.35
CA ILE A 2 34.90 12.04 -48.24
C ILE A 2 34.14 12.78 -47.14
N LYS A 3 32.84 12.48 -46.98
CA LYS A 3 31.99 13.01 -45.90
C LYS A 3 32.38 12.33 -44.59
N ARG A 4 33.01 13.08 -43.68
CA ARG A 4 33.18 12.72 -42.26
C ARG A 4 31.83 12.85 -41.57
N THR A 5 31.16 11.72 -41.35
CA THR A 5 29.96 11.68 -40.50
C THR A 5 30.40 11.53 -39.05
N LEU A 6 30.19 12.58 -38.25
CA LEU A 6 30.48 12.62 -36.83
C LEU A 6 29.48 11.70 -36.10
N LEU A 7 29.94 10.64 -35.45
CA LEU A 7 29.10 9.78 -34.61
C LEU A 7 28.90 10.45 -33.24
N LEU A 8 27.67 10.90 -32.96
CA LEU A 8 27.28 11.43 -31.66
C LEU A 8 26.98 10.24 -30.72
N ALA A 9 27.89 9.94 -29.80
CA ALA A 9 27.71 8.88 -28.82
C ALA A 9 26.70 9.33 -27.74
N MET A 10 25.50 8.76 -27.74
CA MET A 10 24.58 8.83 -26.59
C MET A 10 25.14 7.97 -25.46
N LEU A 11 25.64 8.59 -24.39
CA LEU A 11 25.94 7.87 -23.15
C LEU A 11 24.61 7.46 -22.50
N PRO A 12 24.40 6.16 -22.20
CA PRO A 12 23.23 5.73 -21.44
C PRO A 12 23.37 6.22 -19.99
N ILE A 13 22.34 6.91 -19.50
CA ILE A 13 22.18 7.21 -18.08
C ILE A 13 21.90 5.87 -17.39
N LEU A 14 22.91 5.31 -16.73
CA LEU A 14 22.74 4.14 -15.88
C LEU A 14 21.94 4.56 -14.64
N ALA A 15 20.66 4.20 -14.62
CA ALA A 15 19.86 4.23 -13.40
C ALA A 15 20.43 3.18 -12.43
N HIS A 16 21.21 3.62 -11.43
CA HIS A 16 21.58 2.77 -10.31
C HIS A 16 20.36 2.61 -9.40
N ALA A 17 19.83 1.39 -9.32
CA ALA A 17 18.93 1.00 -8.26
C ALA A 17 19.69 1.15 -6.94
N GLU A 18 19.20 2.01 -6.05
CA GLU A 18 19.81 2.22 -4.73
C GLU A 18 19.84 0.89 -3.98
N GLU A 19 21.03 0.36 -3.75
CA GLU A 19 21.20 -0.96 -3.21
C GLU A 19 20.73 -0.99 -1.75
N LEU A 20 19.88 -1.96 -1.39
CA LEU A 20 19.34 -2.07 -0.03
C LEU A 20 20.48 -2.22 1.00
N PRO A 21 20.41 -1.54 2.16
CA PRO A 21 21.36 -1.73 3.25
C PRO A 21 21.42 -3.19 3.70
N ALA A 22 22.61 -3.66 4.11
CA ALA A 22 22.81 -5.06 4.50
C ALA A 22 21.80 -5.59 5.54
N PRO A 23 21.41 -4.83 6.59
CA PRO A 23 20.40 -5.28 7.55
C PRO A 23 19.01 -5.46 6.92
N VAL A 24 18.64 -4.56 6.00
CA VAL A 24 17.34 -4.63 5.30
C VAL A 24 17.32 -5.82 4.34
N LYS A 25 18.42 -6.08 3.62
CA LYS A 25 18.59 -7.30 2.80
C LYS A 25 18.50 -8.58 3.63
N ALA A 26 19.00 -8.57 4.87
CA ALA A 26 18.90 -9.74 5.74
C ALA A 26 17.45 -10.04 6.14
N ILE A 27 16.64 -8.99 6.36
CA ILE A 27 15.21 -9.10 6.63
C ILE A 27 14.43 -9.52 5.36
N GLU A 28 14.79 -8.99 4.19
CA GLU A 28 14.20 -9.37 2.89
C GLU A 28 14.27 -10.90 2.67
N LYS A 29 15.42 -11.52 3.01
CA LYS A 29 15.62 -12.98 2.94
C LYS A 29 14.67 -13.80 3.83
N GLN A 30 13.99 -13.18 4.77
CA GLN A 30 12.95 -13.83 5.59
C GLN A 30 11.59 -13.93 4.86
N GLY A 31 11.54 -13.59 3.57
CA GLY A 31 10.34 -13.67 2.73
C GLY A 31 9.57 -12.35 2.62
N ILE A 32 10.20 -11.23 2.97
CA ILE A 32 9.61 -9.90 2.81
C ILE A 32 10.00 -9.34 1.45
N THR A 33 9.02 -8.88 0.67
CA THR A 33 9.26 -8.12 -0.56
C THR A 33 9.23 -6.63 -0.26
N ILE A 34 10.32 -5.91 -0.52
CA ILE A 34 10.38 -4.45 -0.33
C ILE A 34 9.64 -3.75 -1.48
N LEU A 35 8.71 -2.85 -1.14
CA LEU A 35 7.93 -2.08 -2.11
C LEU A 35 8.54 -0.69 -2.36
N LYS A 36 8.85 0.03 -1.27
CA LYS A 36 9.41 1.39 -1.32
C LYS A 36 10.02 1.79 0.01
N SER A 37 10.92 2.77 -0.01
CA SER A 37 11.37 3.48 1.18
C SER A 37 10.42 4.61 1.58
N PHE A 38 10.52 5.06 2.83
CA PHE A 38 9.86 6.24 3.36
C PHE A 38 10.70 6.87 4.48
N GLU A 39 10.52 8.17 4.70
CA GLU A 39 11.16 8.86 5.83
C GLU A 39 10.47 8.47 7.15
N ALA A 40 11.26 8.05 8.14
CA ALA A 40 10.76 7.72 9.47
C ALA A 40 11.29 8.71 10.52
N PRO A 41 10.61 8.87 11.67
CA PRO A 41 11.07 9.74 12.75
C PRO A 41 12.44 9.34 13.30
N GLY A 42 13.11 10.27 14.00
CA GLY A 42 14.34 9.97 14.74
C GLY A 42 15.56 9.67 13.86
N GLY A 43 15.58 10.15 12.61
CA GLY A 43 16.69 9.91 11.68
C GLY A 43 16.73 8.48 11.12
N MET A 44 15.62 7.74 11.24
CA MET A 44 15.49 6.40 10.68
C MET A 44 15.02 6.46 9.23
N LYS A 45 15.49 5.52 8.41
CA LYS A 45 14.95 5.27 7.07
C LYS A 45 13.99 4.09 7.13
N GLY A 46 12.74 4.30 6.74
CA GLY A 46 11.71 3.27 6.68
C GLY A 46 11.69 2.53 5.35
N TYR A 47 11.29 1.27 5.37
CA TYR A 47 11.02 0.45 4.20
C TYR A 47 9.66 -0.23 4.38
N LEU A 48 8.76 0.03 3.44
CA LEU A 48 7.46 -0.62 3.36
C LEU A 48 7.61 -1.87 2.50
N GLY A 49 7.09 -2.99 2.98
CA GLY A 49 7.13 -4.26 2.27
C GLY A 49 5.85 -5.06 2.41
N LYS A 50 5.88 -6.27 1.84
CA LYS A 50 4.86 -7.30 2.03
C LYS A 50 5.46 -8.60 2.51
N TYR A 51 4.77 -9.28 3.42
CA TYR A 51 5.02 -10.66 3.82
C TYR A 51 3.70 -11.44 3.68
N GLN A 52 3.67 -12.47 2.84
CA GLN A 52 2.43 -13.24 2.57
C GLN A 52 1.22 -12.33 2.26
N ASP A 53 1.42 -11.34 1.37
CA ASP A 53 0.45 -10.28 1.02
C ASP A 53 0.01 -9.32 2.14
N MET A 54 0.49 -9.50 3.37
CA MET A 54 0.30 -8.56 4.47
C MET A 54 1.35 -7.45 4.44
N GLY A 55 0.93 -6.20 4.64
CA GLY A 55 1.85 -5.07 4.72
C GLY A 55 2.74 -5.15 5.96
N VAL A 56 4.02 -4.82 5.80
CA VAL A 56 5.01 -4.79 6.90
C VAL A 56 5.88 -3.55 6.78
N THR A 57 6.43 -3.09 7.92
CA THR A 57 7.38 -1.98 7.98
C THR A 57 8.71 -2.43 8.59
N ILE A 58 9.80 -1.94 8.00
CA ILE A 58 11.17 -2.13 8.47
C ILE A 58 11.78 -0.75 8.69
N TYR A 59 12.49 -0.56 9.80
CA TYR A 59 13.14 0.69 10.16
C TYR A 59 14.64 0.49 10.27
N LEU A 60 15.41 1.14 9.41
CA LEU A 60 16.85 1.21 9.51
C LEU A 60 17.23 2.19 10.62
N THR A 61 18.05 1.75 11.56
CA THR A 61 18.53 2.59 12.66
C THR A 61 19.46 3.70 12.16
N PRO A 62 19.63 4.81 12.91
CA PRO A 62 20.43 5.95 12.45
C PRO A 62 21.90 5.64 12.16
N ASP A 63 22.45 4.56 12.71
CA ASP A 63 23.81 4.09 12.43
C ASP A 63 23.96 3.38 11.07
N GLY A 64 22.85 3.07 10.38
CA GLY A 64 22.82 2.32 9.13
C GLY A 64 23.22 0.84 9.23
N LYS A 65 23.47 0.34 10.46
CA LYS A 65 24.03 -1.00 10.71
C LYS A 65 23.01 -1.98 11.27
N HIS A 66 21.85 -1.51 11.71
CA HIS A 66 20.77 -2.36 12.19
C HIS A 66 19.46 -2.01 11.50
N ALA A 67 18.55 -2.97 11.47
CA ALA A 67 17.18 -2.75 11.02
C ALA A 67 16.20 -3.51 11.93
N ILE A 68 15.05 -2.91 12.16
CA ILE A 68 13.98 -3.43 13.01
C ILE A 68 12.79 -3.71 12.11
N SER A 69 12.38 -4.98 12.00
CA SER A 69 11.09 -5.35 11.42
C SER A 69 10.04 -5.29 12.53
N GLY A 70 9.02 -4.45 12.39
CA GLY A 70 8.01 -4.28 13.44
C GLY A 70 7.11 -3.05 13.25
N TYR A 71 6.35 -2.76 14.31
CA TYR A 71 5.37 -1.67 14.34
C TYR A 71 5.90 -0.50 15.17
N MET A 72 5.76 0.72 14.65
CA MET A 72 6.13 1.96 15.32
C MET A 72 4.92 2.66 15.89
N TYR A 73 5.05 3.10 17.14
CA TYR A 73 4.03 3.87 17.84
C TYR A 73 4.56 5.26 18.20
N ASN A 74 3.67 6.25 18.25
CA ASN A 74 3.97 7.57 18.78
C ASN A 74 3.53 7.73 20.24
N GLU A 75 3.81 8.89 20.83
CA GLU A 75 3.46 9.24 22.21
C GLU A 75 1.95 9.21 22.51
N LYS A 76 1.10 9.25 21.48
CA LYS A 76 -0.36 9.16 21.59
C LYS A 76 -0.87 7.72 21.58
N GLY A 77 0.01 6.73 21.42
CA GLY A 77 -0.37 5.33 21.26
C GLY A 77 -0.88 4.98 19.86
N GLU A 78 -0.69 5.85 18.86
CA GLU A 78 -1.10 5.57 17.48
C GLU A 78 -0.08 4.63 16.81
N ASN A 79 -0.56 3.55 16.20
CA ASN A 79 0.27 2.66 15.39
C ASN A 79 0.51 3.29 14.01
N LEU A 80 1.66 3.96 13.86
CA LEU A 80 2.05 4.65 12.64
C LEU A 80 2.29 3.69 11.47
N SER A 81 2.76 2.48 11.76
CA SER A 81 3.00 1.44 10.76
C SER A 81 1.69 1.00 10.12
N ASN A 82 0.67 0.69 10.92
CA ASN A 82 -0.64 0.30 10.40
C ASN A 82 -1.28 1.42 9.59
N ALA A 83 -1.23 2.66 10.08
CA ALA A 83 -1.75 3.81 9.35
C ALA A 83 -1.06 3.97 7.97
N LEU A 84 0.25 3.77 7.90
CA LEU A 84 1.00 3.79 6.65
C LEU A 84 0.63 2.62 5.73
N ILE A 85 0.58 1.39 6.26
CA ILE A 85 0.20 0.19 5.51
C ILE A 85 -1.20 0.33 4.92
N GLU A 86 -2.17 0.76 5.74
CA GLU A 86 -3.54 1.01 5.29
C GLU A 86 -3.58 2.05 4.18
N LYS A 87 -2.93 3.19 4.36
CA LYS A 87 -2.92 4.29 3.39
C LYS A 87 -2.28 3.88 2.06
N GLU A 88 -1.17 3.16 2.11
CA GLU A 88 -0.29 2.93 0.94
C GLU A 88 -0.55 1.59 0.24
N ILE A 89 -1.05 0.58 0.95
CA ILE A 89 -1.29 -0.76 0.39
C ILE A 89 -2.79 -1.02 0.19
N TYR A 90 -3.62 -0.81 1.22
CA TYR A 90 -5.01 -1.28 1.19
C TYR A 90 -6.00 -0.24 0.66
N ALA A 91 -5.87 1.01 1.09
CA ALA A 91 -6.80 2.07 0.74
C ALA A 91 -6.87 2.40 -0.76
N PRO A 92 -5.79 2.33 -1.57
CA PRO A 92 -5.89 2.57 -3.01
C PRO A 92 -6.84 1.60 -3.71
N ALA A 93 -6.69 0.29 -3.46
CA ALA A 93 -7.55 -0.74 -4.04
C ALA A 93 -8.99 -0.63 -3.49
N GLY A 94 -9.14 -0.35 -2.18
CA GLY A 94 -10.44 -0.11 -1.57
C GLY A 94 -11.20 1.06 -2.19
N ARG A 95 -10.52 2.21 -2.39
CA ARG A 95 -11.11 3.40 -3.03
C ARG A 95 -11.49 3.15 -4.48
N GLU A 96 -10.64 2.46 -5.23
CA GLU A 96 -10.95 2.11 -6.63
C GLU A 96 -12.19 1.22 -6.71
N MET A 97 -12.26 0.17 -5.87
CA MET A 97 -13.42 -0.72 -5.84
C MET A 97 -14.68 0.03 -5.39
N TRP A 98 -14.57 0.91 -4.39
CA TRP A 98 -15.66 1.75 -3.93
C TRP A 98 -16.25 2.63 -5.04
N GLN A 99 -15.38 3.29 -5.81
CA GLN A 99 -15.81 4.10 -6.97
C GLN A 99 -16.45 3.25 -8.07
N LYS A 100 -15.99 2.00 -8.28
CA LYS A 100 -16.61 1.08 -9.24
C LYS A 100 -18.03 0.72 -8.81
N MET A 101 -18.24 0.45 -7.52
CA MET A 101 -19.58 0.18 -6.97
C MET A 101 -20.50 1.39 -7.09
N GLU A 102 -19.99 2.60 -6.81
CA GLU A 102 -20.74 3.86 -6.95
C GLU A 102 -21.22 4.12 -8.38
N LYS A 103 -20.40 3.79 -9.38
CA LYS A 103 -20.72 3.97 -10.80
C LYS A 103 -21.54 2.83 -11.41
N ALA A 104 -21.71 1.72 -10.70
CA ALA A 104 -22.47 0.57 -11.19
C ALA A 104 -23.98 0.87 -11.22
N SER A 105 -24.75 0.03 -11.90
CA SER A 105 -26.22 0.07 -11.85
C SER A 105 -26.72 -0.59 -10.56
N TRP A 106 -26.98 0.20 -9.53
CA TRP A 106 -27.48 -0.25 -8.23
C TRP A 106 -28.91 0.23 -7.95
N ILE A 107 -29.54 -0.35 -6.94
CA ILE A 107 -30.89 0.02 -6.46
C ILE A 107 -30.73 0.66 -5.08
N LEU A 108 -31.34 1.85 -4.88
CA LEU A 108 -31.34 2.51 -3.58
C LEU A 108 -32.33 1.83 -2.63
N ASP A 109 -31.90 1.52 -1.41
CA ASP A 109 -32.78 1.22 -0.27
C ASP A 109 -32.40 2.14 0.90
N GLY A 110 -33.35 2.95 1.38
CA GLY A 110 -33.13 3.99 2.38
C GLY A 110 -33.13 5.43 1.83
N LYS A 111 -32.58 6.37 2.61
CA LYS A 111 -32.50 7.79 2.24
C LYS A 111 -31.27 8.09 1.37
N LYS A 112 -31.42 8.97 0.37
CA LYS A 112 -30.32 9.37 -0.53
C LYS A 112 -29.17 10.09 0.18
N ASP A 113 -29.46 10.73 1.31
CA ASP A 113 -28.54 11.54 2.12
C ASP A 113 -28.13 10.81 3.41
N ALA A 114 -28.33 9.49 3.49
CA ALA A 114 -27.85 8.71 4.62
C ALA A 114 -26.31 8.84 4.75
N PRO A 115 -25.77 9.10 5.96
CA PRO A 115 -24.34 9.37 6.15
C PRO A 115 -23.46 8.12 6.00
N VAL A 116 -24.05 6.93 6.08
CA VAL A 116 -23.37 5.64 5.92
C VAL A 116 -23.90 4.96 4.68
N VAL A 117 -23.00 4.58 3.78
CA VAL A 117 -23.32 3.91 2.51
C VAL A 117 -22.85 2.46 2.61
N LEU A 118 -23.71 1.51 2.24
CA LEU A 118 -23.39 0.09 2.15
C LEU A 118 -23.70 -0.41 0.73
N TYR A 119 -22.73 -1.08 0.11
CA TYR A 119 -22.96 -1.82 -1.13
C TYR A 119 -23.17 -3.30 -0.82
N VAL A 120 -24.21 -3.88 -1.42
CA VAL A 120 -24.58 -5.28 -1.21
C VAL A 120 -24.73 -5.95 -2.57
N PHE A 121 -23.97 -7.01 -2.80
CA PHE A 121 -24.22 -7.92 -3.91
C PHE A 121 -25.24 -8.96 -3.45
N ALA A 122 -26.46 -8.91 -4.02
CA ALA A 122 -27.57 -9.76 -3.62
C ALA A 122 -28.13 -10.54 -4.81
N ASP A 123 -28.57 -11.76 -4.53
CA ASP A 123 -29.28 -12.62 -5.48
C ASP A 123 -30.76 -12.75 -5.07
N PRO A 124 -31.73 -12.74 -6.02
CA PRO A 124 -33.16 -12.85 -5.70
C PRO A 124 -33.54 -14.10 -4.88
N PHE A 125 -32.79 -15.19 -5.03
CA PHE A 125 -33.04 -16.48 -4.41
C PHE A 125 -32.08 -16.78 -3.24
N CYS A 126 -31.55 -15.74 -2.60
CA CYS A 126 -30.64 -15.85 -1.46
C CYS A 126 -31.36 -15.58 -0.11
N PRO A 127 -31.58 -16.60 0.74
CA PRO A 127 -32.23 -16.41 2.05
C PRO A 127 -31.44 -15.48 2.98
N TYR A 128 -30.11 -15.55 2.99
CA TYR A 128 -29.28 -14.66 3.81
C TYR A 128 -29.33 -13.21 3.36
N CYS A 129 -29.54 -12.96 2.07
CA CYS A 129 -29.71 -11.61 1.55
C CYS A 129 -31.01 -10.99 2.09
N LYS A 130 -32.08 -11.79 2.21
CA LYS A 130 -33.34 -11.37 2.86
C LYS A 130 -33.16 -11.16 4.37
N GLN A 131 -32.41 -12.03 5.05
CA GLN A 131 -32.14 -11.87 6.48
C GLN A 131 -31.30 -10.62 6.77
N PHE A 132 -30.23 -10.38 6.02
CA PHE A 132 -29.40 -9.18 6.14
C PHE A 132 -30.22 -7.91 5.88
N TRP A 133 -31.03 -7.92 4.83
CA TRP A 133 -31.95 -6.82 4.54
C TRP A 133 -32.89 -6.50 5.72
N GLN A 134 -33.42 -7.53 6.39
CA GLN A 134 -34.29 -7.35 7.56
C GLN A 134 -33.54 -6.78 8.77
N GLN A 135 -32.26 -7.10 8.94
CA GLN A 135 -31.43 -6.58 10.05
C GLN A 135 -31.02 -5.12 9.85
N ALA A 136 -31.01 -4.63 8.62
CA ALA A 136 -30.62 -3.26 8.27
C ALA A 136 -31.79 -2.25 8.30
N ARG A 137 -32.98 -2.67 8.72
CA ARG A 137 -34.24 -1.89 8.74
C ARG A 137 -34.43 -1.07 10.00
#